data_AF-A0A382LAW4-F1
#
_entry.id   AF-A0A382LAW4-F1
#
_cell.length_a   1.000
_cell.length_b   1.000
_cell.length_c   1.000
_cell.angle_alpha   90.00
_cell.angle_beta   90.00
_cell.angle_gamma   90.00
#
_symmetry.space_group_name_H-M   'P 1'
#
loop_
_entity.id
_entity.type
_entity.pdbx_description
1 polymer ?
#
loop_
_entity_poly.entity_id
_entity_poly.type
_entity_poly.pdbx_seq_one_letter_code
_entity_poly.pdbx_strand_id
1 'polypeptide(L)'
;MFFGFFSIGLLINGKPVHAGWIILIAGAFDSVDGKIARLLNIPSKFGTEFDSFADTISFCASPALLIYTVYIHGMDPLLGGLISFLPLMFGTIR
;
A
#
# COMPACT_ATOMS: atom_id res chain seq x y z
N MET A 1 -8.11 0.36 1.70
CA MET A 1 -7.71 1.81 1.70
C MET A 1 -7.36 2.46 3.07
N PHE A 2 -8.29 2.58 4.05
CA PHE A 2 -8.03 3.34 5.31
C PHE A 2 -6.81 2.84 6.09
N PHE A 3 -6.66 1.52 6.20
CA PHE A 3 -5.49 0.92 6.85
C PHE A 3 -4.18 1.22 6.12
N GLY A 4 -4.18 1.22 4.78
CA GLY A 4 -3.01 1.62 3.98
C GLY A 4 -2.57 3.06 4.27
N PHE A 5 -3.51 4.00 4.35
CA PHE A 5 -3.23 5.38 4.75
C PHE A 5 -2.73 5.49 6.20
N PHE A 6 -3.36 4.76 7.13
CA PHE A 6 -2.96 4.75 8.54
C PHE A 6 -1.54 4.19 8.74
N SER A 7 -1.16 3.18 7.96
CA SER A 7 0.21 2.65 7.92
C SER A 7 1.22 3.72 7.53
N ILE A 8 0.93 4.51 6.50
CA ILE A 8 1.79 5.64 6.09
C ILE A 8 1.96 6.64 7.24
N GLY A 9 0.89 6.97 7.95
CA GLY A 9 0.96 7.81 9.16
C GLY A 9 1.85 7.21 10.24
N LEU A 10 1.80 5.90 10.47
CA LEU A 10 2.67 5.21 11.44
C LEU A 10 4.14 5.20 11.02
N LEU A 11 4.43 5.10 9.72
CA LEU A 11 5.78 5.21 9.18
C LEU A 11 6.37 6.60 9.44
N ILE A 12 5.59 7.66 9.21
CA ILE A 12 5.99 9.05 9.49
C ILE A 12 6.24 9.25 10.99
N ASN A 13 5.47 8.58 11.86
CA ASN A 13 5.67 8.61 13.31
C ASN A 13 6.86 7.73 13.79
N GLY A 14 7.66 7.15 12.89
CA GLY A 14 8.83 6.34 13.24
C GLY A 14 8.48 4.98 13.84
N LYS A 15 7.29 4.44 13.57
CA LYS A 15 6.84 3.11 14.06
C LYS A 15 6.72 2.08 12.93
N PRO A 16 7.84 1.67 12.28
CA PRO A 16 7.81 0.81 11.09
C PRO A 16 7.25 -0.60 11.35
N VAL A 17 7.49 -1.16 12.54
CA VAL A 17 6.95 -2.48 12.91
C VAL A 17 5.41 -2.48 12.94
N HIS A 18 4.81 -1.42 13.49
CA HIS A 18 3.36 -1.29 13.56
C HIS A 18 2.76 -1.05 12.18
N ALA A 19 3.43 -0.23 11.36
CA ALA A 19 3.05 -0.01 9.97
C ALA A 19 3.02 -1.33 9.17
N GLY A 20 4.05 -2.18 9.30
CA GLY A 20 4.10 -3.49 8.64
C GLY A 20 2.89 -4.37 8.95
N TRP A 21 2.50 -4.45 10.22
CA TRP A 21 1.29 -5.19 10.62
C TRP A 21 0.01 -4.60 10.01
N ILE A 22 -0.11 -3.28 9.98
CA ILE A 22 -1.27 -2.60 9.38
C ILE A 22 -1.33 -2.85 7.87
N ILE A 23 -0.20 -2.92 7.15
CA ILE A 23 -0.17 -3.25 5.71
C ILE A 23 -0.74 -4.65 5.47
N LEU A 24 -0.35 -5.63 6.29
CA LEU A 24 -0.88 -7.01 6.17
C LEU A 24 -2.39 -7.05 6.41
N ILE A 25 -2.88 -6.31 7.41
CA ILE A 25 -4.30 -6.18 7.70
C ILE A 25 -5.03 -5.48 6.55
N ALA A 26 -4.46 -4.40 6.01
CA ALA A 26 -5.02 -3.68 4.86
C ALA A 26 -5.23 -4.62 3.68
N GLY A 27 -4.26 -5.50 3.40
CA GLY A 27 -4.35 -6.44 2.31
C GLY A 27 -5.35 -7.58 2.50
N ALA A 28 -5.54 -8.02 3.74
CA ALA A 28 -6.60 -8.97 4.07
C ALA A 28 -7.99 -8.36 3.85
N PHE A 29 -8.17 -7.08 4.15
CA PHE A 29 -9.44 -6.36 3.97
C PHE A 29 -9.74 -6.02 2.49
N ASP A 30 -8.76 -5.57 1.69
CA ASP A 30 -8.97 -5.34 0.24
C ASP A 30 -9.44 -6.62 -0.46
N SER A 31 -8.85 -7.78 -0.10
CA SER A 31 -9.26 -9.08 -0.62
C SER A 31 -10.70 -9.48 -0.26
N VAL A 32 -11.25 -8.92 0.81
CA VAL A 32 -12.61 -9.20 1.30
C VAL A 32 -13.61 -8.26 0.63
N ASP A 33 -13.30 -6.96 0.56
CA ASP A 33 -14.18 -5.95 -0.06
C ASP A 33 -14.37 -6.20 -1.57
N GLY A 34 -13.29 -6.55 -2.27
CA GLY A 34 -13.35 -6.92 -3.69
C GLY A 34 -14.17 -8.20 -3.96
N LYS A 35 -14.20 -9.15 -3.01
CA LYS A 35 -15.04 -10.37 -3.12
C LYS A 35 -16.50 -10.09 -2.82
N ILE A 36 -16.78 -9.29 -1.81
CA ILE A 36 -18.15 -8.90 -1.44
C ILE A 36 -18.79 -8.08 -2.57
N ALA A 37 -18.05 -7.15 -3.18
CA ALA A 37 -18.53 -6.36 -4.31
C ALA A 37 -18.89 -7.23 -5.54
N ARG A 38 -18.11 -8.28 -5.82
CA ARG A 38 -18.42 -9.25 -6.88
C ARG A 38 -19.64 -10.11 -6.55
N LEU A 39 -19.80 -10.50 -5.28
CA LEU A 39 -20.94 -11.31 -4.83
C LEU A 39 -22.27 -10.54 -4.92
N LEU A 40 -22.24 -9.23 -4.70
CA LEU A 40 -23.43 -8.36 -4.73
C LEU A 40 -23.91 -8.03 -6.15
N ASN A 41 -23.22 -8.44 -7.23
CA ASN A 41 -23.64 -8.22 -8.63
C ASN A 41 -23.98 -6.75 -8.99
N ILE A 42 -23.42 -5.78 -8.25
CA ILE A 42 -23.47 -4.35 -8.57
C ILE A 42 -22.05 -3.88 -8.95
N PRO A 43 -21.46 -4.33 -10.08
CA PRO A 43 -20.18 -3.83 -10.53
C PRO A 43 -20.38 -2.41 -11.09
N SER A 44 -20.22 -1.40 -10.24
CA SER A 44 -20.06 -0.03 -10.71
C SER A 44 -18.64 0.15 -11.24
N LYS A 45 -18.47 0.68 -12.46
CA LYS A 45 -17.14 1.02 -13.02
C LYS A 45 -16.32 1.88 -12.04
N PHE A 46 -16.98 2.79 -11.31
CA PHE A 46 -16.33 3.60 -10.30
C PHE A 46 -15.78 2.77 -9.14
N GLY A 47 -16.51 1.76 -8.68
CA GLY A 47 -16.07 0.89 -7.59
C GLY A 47 -14.85 0.05 -7.96
N THR A 48 -14.78 -0.45 -9.20
CA THR A 48 -13.63 -1.21 -9.70
C THR A 48 -12.35 -0.35 -9.79
N GLU A 49 -12.48 0.89 -10.28
CA GLU A 49 -11.35 1.83 -10.31
C GLU A 49 -10.93 2.24 -8.90
N PHE A 50 -11.90 2.41 -7.99
CA PHE A 50 -11.64 2.75 -6.60
C PHE A 50 -10.95 1.62 -5.82
N ASP A 51 -11.33 0.36 -6.06
CA ASP A 51 -10.66 -0.84 -5.55
C ASP A 51 -9.19 -0.89 -6.02
N SER A 52 -8.96 -0.63 -7.30
CA SER A 52 -7.60 -0.59 -7.88
C SER A 52 -6.75 0.54 -7.28
N PHE A 53 -7.36 1.70 -7.00
CA PHE A 53 -6.70 2.81 -6.32
C PHE A 53 -6.36 2.46 -4.85
N ALA A 54 -7.29 1.80 -4.16
CA ALA A 54 -7.10 1.34 -2.79
C ALA A 54 -5.97 0.29 -2.69
N ASP A 55 -5.93 -0.66 -3.63
CA ASP A 55 -4.87 -1.66 -3.77
C ASP A 55 -3.51 -0.98 -3.97
N THR A 56 -3.45 0.04 -4.83
CA THR A 56 -2.21 0.78 -5.11
C THR A 56 -1.66 1.47 -3.85
N ILE A 57 -2.51 2.11 -3.05
CA ILE A 57 -2.06 2.76 -1.81
C ILE A 57 -1.62 1.72 -0.77
N SER A 58 -2.41 0.67 -0.58
CA SER A 58 -2.19 -0.32 0.48
C SER A 58 -0.98 -1.22 0.20
N PHE A 59 -0.81 -1.68 -1.04
CA PHE A 59 0.20 -2.67 -1.42
C PHE A 59 1.40 -2.11 -2.19
N CYS A 60 1.29 -0.93 -2.79
CA CYS A 60 2.39 -0.34 -3.55
C CYS A 60 3.02 0.78 -2.73
N ALA A 61 2.24 1.80 -2.36
CA ALA A 61 2.74 3.00 -1.73
C ALA A 61 3.20 2.76 -0.28
N SER A 62 2.43 2.03 0.52
CA SER A 62 2.79 1.79 1.92
C SER A 62 4.08 0.96 2.08
N PRO A 63 4.30 -0.15 1.34
CA PRO A 63 5.57 -0.89 1.39
C PRO A 63 6.75 -0.11 0.82
N ALA A 64 6.55 0.66 -0.26
CA ALA A 64 7.57 1.55 -0.81
C ALA A 64 8.10 2.51 0.26
N LEU A 65 7.19 3.16 0.99
CA LEU A 65 7.52 4.06 2.08
C LEU A 65 8.17 3.35 3.28
N LEU A 66 7.76 2.10 3.54
CA LEU A 66 8.37 1.27 4.60
C LEU A 66 9.84 0.96 4.27
N ILE A 67 10.15 0.61 3.03
CA ILE A 67 11.53 0.41 2.58
C ILE A 67 12.33 1.71 2.70
N TYR A 68 11.75 2.84 2.27
CA TYR A 68 12.38 4.16 2.37
C TYR A 68 12.73 4.54 3.81
N THR A 69 11.81 4.34 4.74
CA THR A 69 12.01 4.74 6.14
C THR A 69 12.92 3.80 6.92
N VAL A 70 12.99 2.52 6.56
CA VAL A 70 13.77 1.52 7.32
C VAL A 70 15.19 1.35 6.77
N TYR A 71 15.36 1.28 5.45
CA TYR A 71 16.61 0.81 4.84
C TYR A 71 17.49 1.91 4.23
N ILE A 72 16.94 3.10 4.00
CA ILE A 72 17.61 4.14 3.20
C ILE A 72 18.34 5.18 4.06
N HIS A 73 18.37 5.00 5.39
CA HIS A 73 19.17 5.83 6.28
C HIS A 73 20.67 5.74 5.95
N GLY A 74 21.21 6.77 5.31
CA GLY A 74 22.63 6.91 4.97
C GLY A 74 23.01 6.68 3.50
N MET A 75 22.04 6.39 2.61
CA MET A 75 22.27 6.30 1.17
C MET A 75 21.99 7.63 0.45
N ASP A 76 22.53 7.77 -0.77
CA ASP A 76 22.19 8.88 -1.65
C ASP A 76 20.67 8.95 -1.89
N PRO A 77 20.04 10.14 -1.78
CA PRO A 77 18.60 10.30 -1.92
C PRO A 77 18.03 9.75 -3.23
N LEU A 78 18.81 9.83 -4.32
CA LEU A 78 18.43 9.31 -5.64
C LEU A 78 18.36 7.78 -5.67
N LEU A 79 19.37 7.11 -5.11
CA LEU A 79 19.42 5.64 -5.02
C LEU A 79 18.35 5.10 -4.07
N GLY A 80 18.16 5.77 -2.93
CA GLY A 80 17.09 5.46 -2.00
C GLY A 80 15.70 5.62 -2.62
N GLY A 81 15.47 6.72 -3.33
CA GLY A 81 14.25 6.92 -4.10
C GLY A 81 13.99 5.78 -5.09
N LEU A 82 15.00 5.38 -5.87
CA LEU A 82 14.87 4.29 -6.83
C LEU A 82 14.54 2.93 -6.20
N ILE A 83 15.21 2.57 -5.10
CA ILE A 83 15.00 1.28 -4.42
C ILE A 83 13.63 1.23 -3.75
N SER A 84 13.23 2.31 -3.08
CA SER A 84 11.91 2.40 -2.46
C SER A 84 10.77 2.49 -3.49
N PHE A 85 11.05 2.92 -4.71
CA PHE A 85 10.06 2.97 -5.79
C PHE A 85 9.79 1.59 -6.43
N LEU A 86 10.64 0.59 -6.18
CA LEU A 86 10.52 -0.75 -6.77
C LEU A 86 9.17 -1.43 -6.45
N PRO A 87 8.70 -1.50 -5.18
CA PRO A 87 7.38 -2.04 -4.87
C PRO A 87 6.25 -1.27 -5.54
N LEU A 88 6.44 0.03 -5.76
CA LEU A 88 5.46 0.86 -6.47
C LEU A 88 5.34 0.42 -7.93
N MET A 89 6.48 0.26 -8.60
CA MET A 89 6.57 -0.22 -9.98
C MET A 89 5.98 -1.62 -10.16
N PHE A 90 6.38 -2.56 -9.31
CA PHE A 90 5.93 -3.95 -9.42
C PHE A 90 4.47 -4.14 -9.03
N GLY A 91 3.96 -3.39 -8.05
CA GLY A 91 2.57 -3.51 -7.64
C GLY A 91 1.56 -2.83 -8.58
N THR A 92 2.00 -1.86 -9.39
CA THR A 92 1.14 -1.23 -10.42
C THR A 92 0.99 -2.14 -11.66
N ILE A 93 1.91 -3.08 -11.86
CA ILE A 93 1.81 -4.12 -12.89
C ILE A 93 0.93 -5.24 -12.32
N ARG A 94 -0.39 -5.05 -12.40
CA ARG A 94 -1.39 -6.08 -12.15
C ARG A 94 -2.02 -6.55 -13.45
#